data_AF-A0A7Y2C035-F1
#
_entry.id   AF-A0A7Y2C035-F1
#
_cell.length_a   1.000
_cell.length_b   1.000
_cell.length_c   1.000
_cell.angle_alpha   90.00
_cell.angle_beta   90.00
_cell.angle_gamma   90.00
#
_symmetry.space_group_name_H-M   'P 1'
#
loop_
_entity.id
_entity.type
_entity.pdbx_description
1 polymer ?
#
loop_
_entity_poly.entity_id
_entity_poly.type
_entity_poly.pdbx_seq_one_letter_code
_entity_poly.pdbx_strand_id
1 'polypeptide(L)'
;TFSGSLQQTRFWREGNVANGKFPETSLGASEKSSFIHGQFKAGATYKINGRNYVYANMGYLTRAPFSRFAFLSPRIRNALVEGLTTEKTIGGELGYVLRHPRINARLTGFYYRTSDAINSVSFFHDELRSFVNYSVTGIDNVNYGLEIGADIKISQVLSLRVASAIGEYYWDSRPSVTITQDNSGEVLAQDQTVYLKGFNLPSMPQIAHTAEIRYTSPKFWTVSVNANYMDDIFIDPNPSRRTTNAIDGVSPTEDTERYNAILGQEKFDAGFTMDMFLSKSLKFGRHYIRMSAGINNILDNTEFITGGFEQLRYDFEGKDPQRFTPRHFYAFGRTYFIGISYSL
;
A
#
# COMPACT_ATOMS: atom_id res chain seq x y z
N THR A 1 22.29 16.34 9.60
CA THR A 1 22.10 16.58 8.16
C THR A 1 20.71 17.09 7.93
N PHE A 2 20.54 18.10 7.09
CA PHE A 2 19.23 18.56 6.64
C PHE A 2 19.22 18.65 5.11
N SER A 3 18.04 18.51 4.51
CA SER A 3 17.82 18.74 3.10
C SER A 3 16.41 19.25 2.88
N GLY A 4 16.22 20.01 1.80
CA GLY A 4 14.89 20.44 1.41
C GLY A 4 14.81 20.73 -0.07
N SER A 5 13.59 20.76 -0.60
CA SER A 5 13.31 21.17 -1.98
C SER A 5 11.97 21.85 -2.06
N LEU A 6 11.86 22.86 -2.92
CA LEU A 6 10.61 23.50 -3.31
C LEU A 6 10.35 23.20 -4.78
N GLN A 7 9.12 22.86 -5.14
CA GLN A 7 8.71 22.43 -6.46
C GLN A 7 7.38 23.08 -6.83
N GLN A 8 7.17 23.29 -8.12
CA GLN A 8 5.87 23.65 -8.68
C GLN A 8 5.44 22.56 -9.65
N THR A 9 4.23 22.03 -9.45
CA THR A 9 3.60 21.11 -10.38
C THR A 9 2.38 21.78 -11.00
N ARG A 10 2.32 21.73 -12.33
CA ARG A 10 1.16 22.14 -13.10
C ARG A 10 0.70 20.97 -13.96
N PHE A 11 -0.61 20.73 -14.00
CA PHE A 11 -1.18 19.74 -14.89
C PHE A 11 -2.51 20.22 -15.45
N TRP A 12 -2.84 19.70 -16.61
CA TRP A 12 -4.14 19.84 -17.27
C TRP A 12 -4.34 18.62 -18.18
N ARG A 13 -5.56 18.44 -18.64
CA ARG A 13 -5.92 17.45 -19.65
C ARG A 13 -6.13 18.17 -20.98
N GLU A 14 -5.63 17.59 -22.07
CA GLU A 14 -6.03 17.98 -23.42
C GLU A 14 -7.04 16.95 -23.94
N GLY A 15 -8.27 17.39 -24.19
CA GLY A 15 -9.30 16.57 -24.78
C GLY A 15 -9.24 16.65 -26.30
N ASN A 16 -8.99 15.53 -26.98
CA ASN A 16 -8.83 15.51 -28.44
C ASN A 16 -10.16 15.36 -29.22
N VAL A 17 -11.27 15.12 -28.52
CA VAL A 17 -12.58 14.87 -29.13
C VAL A 17 -13.69 15.58 -28.37
N ALA A 18 -14.62 16.19 -29.10
CA ALA A 18 -15.90 16.63 -28.54
C ALA A 18 -16.80 15.39 -28.40
N ASN A 19 -16.80 14.80 -27.22
CA ASN A 19 -17.68 13.70 -26.87
C ASN A 19 -19.14 14.15 -27.04
N GLY A 20 -19.97 13.36 -27.73
CA GLY A 20 -21.37 13.72 -27.99
C GLY A 20 -22.22 13.93 -26.73
N LYS A 21 -21.78 13.40 -25.57
CA LYS A 21 -22.42 13.62 -24.27
C LYS A 21 -21.95 14.91 -23.58
N PHE A 22 -20.79 15.42 -23.97
CA PHE A 22 -20.14 16.61 -23.40
C PHE A 22 -19.55 17.49 -24.51
N PRO A 23 -20.36 17.94 -25.48
CA PRO A 23 -19.85 18.60 -26.68
C PRO A 23 -19.05 19.87 -26.36
N GLU A 24 -19.39 20.55 -25.26
CA GLU A 24 -18.77 21.81 -24.85
C GLU A 24 -17.62 21.66 -23.84
N THR A 25 -17.53 20.52 -23.14
CA THR A 25 -16.64 20.36 -21.97
C THR A 25 -15.63 19.23 -22.09
N SER A 26 -15.55 18.56 -23.25
CA SER A 26 -14.65 17.42 -23.49
C SER A 26 -13.55 17.68 -24.51
N LEU A 27 -13.71 18.65 -25.42
CA LEU A 27 -12.69 19.05 -26.39
C LEU A 27 -11.84 20.20 -25.83
N GLY A 28 -10.55 20.18 -26.13
CA GLY A 28 -9.59 21.23 -25.77
C GLY A 28 -8.99 21.07 -24.37
N ALA A 29 -8.24 22.09 -23.95
CA ALA A 29 -7.56 22.11 -22.67
C ALA A 29 -8.53 22.26 -21.49
N SER A 30 -8.33 21.46 -20.44
CA SER A 30 -8.99 21.67 -19.15
C SER A 30 -8.43 22.90 -18.44
N GLU A 31 -9.09 23.28 -17.34
CA GLU A 31 -8.48 24.16 -16.35
C GLU A 31 -7.11 23.61 -15.90
N LYS A 32 -6.14 24.51 -15.74
CA LYS A 32 -4.76 24.18 -15.33
C LYS A 32 -4.66 24.25 -13.83
N SER A 33 -4.54 23.11 -13.17
CA SER A 33 -4.25 23.07 -11.74
C SER A 33 -2.76 23.35 -11.49
N SER A 34 -2.46 24.18 -10.50
CA SER A 34 -1.09 24.56 -10.14
C SER A 34 -0.88 24.44 -8.64
N PHE A 35 0.14 23.69 -8.23
CA PHE A 35 0.47 23.45 -6.83
C PHE A 35 1.93 23.79 -6.58
N ILE A 36 2.19 24.54 -5.52
CA ILE A 36 3.53 24.69 -4.95
C ILE A 36 3.63 23.73 -3.78
N HIS A 37 4.65 22.89 -3.81
CA HIS A 37 4.87 21.86 -2.79
C HIS A 37 6.37 21.63 -2.59
N GLY A 38 6.73 20.83 -1.60
CA GLY A 38 8.14 20.65 -1.28
C GLY A 38 8.35 19.65 -0.16
N GLN A 39 9.62 19.49 0.21
CA GLN A 39 9.99 18.64 1.33
C GLN A 39 11.07 19.29 2.16
N PHE A 40 11.04 18.98 3.44
CA PHE A 40 12.10 19.21 4.38
C PHE A 40 12.38 17.90 5.11
N LYS A 41 13.65 17.56 5.25
CA LYS A 41 14.10 16.38 6.00
C LYS A 41 15.27 16.79 6.89
N ALA A 42 15.25 16.35 8.13
CA ALA A 42 16.33 16.55 9.08
C ALA A 42 16.67 15.23 9.76
N GLY A 43 17.95 15.02 10.03
CA GLY A 43 18.41 13.81 10.68
C GLY A 43 19.70 14.01 11.44
N ALA A 44 19.85 13.27 12.54
CA ALA A 44 21.03 13.26 13.37
C ALA A 44 21.44 11.82 13.68
N THR A 45 22.75 11.57 13.76
CA THR A 45 23.29 10.29 14.21
C THR A 45 24.29 10.54 15.31
N TYR A 46 24.03 9.98 16.48
CA TYR A 46 24.94 9.94 17.60
C TYR A 46 25.73 8.64 17.57
N LYS A 47 27.06 8.74 17.52
CA LYS A 47 27.97 7.60 17.54
C LYS A 47 28.40 7.36 18.99
N ILE A 48 27.78 6.40 19.68
CA ILE A 48 28.18 6.01 21.04
C ILE A 48 29.62 5.50 21.02
N ASN A 49 29.96 4.69 20.01
CA ASN A 49 31.31 4.27 19.68
C ASN A 49 31.40 3.83 18.21
N GLY A 50 32.51 3.23 17.80
CA GLY A 50 32.71 2.74 16.42
C GLY A 50 31.82 1.56 15.99
N ARG A 51 30.92 1.06 16.85
CA ARG A 51 30.04 -0.09 16.60
C ARG A 51 28.57 0.16 16.95
N ASN A 52 28.27 1.23 17.67
CA ASN A 52 26.95 1.50 18.23
C ASN A 52 26.51 2.90 17.82
N TYR A 53 25.39 2.98 17.13
CA TYR A 53 24.86 4.23 16.58
C TYR A 53 23.39 4.37 16.95
N VAL A 54 23.01 5.55 17.42
CA VAL A 54 21.60 5.96 17.53
C VAL A 54 21.38 7.01 16.46
N TYR A 55 20.28 6.93 15.73
CA TYR A 55 19.91 7.94 14.76
C TYR A 55 18.44 8.32 14.91
N ALA A 56 18.13 9.56 14.60
CA ALA A 56 16.76 10.06 14.50
C ALA A 56 16.64 10.83 13.19
N ASN A 57 15.55 10.59 12.46
CA ASN A 57 15.19 11.33 11.25
C ASN A 57 13.76 11.83 11.37
N MET A 58 13.50 13.00 10.80
CA MET A 58 12.15 13.56 10.67
C MET A 58 11.99 14.19 9.31
N GLY A 59 10.75 14.26 8.84
CA GLY A 59 10.43 14.84 7.55
C GLY A 59 9.05 15.45 7.50
N TYR A 60 8.92 16.50 6.70
CA TYR A 60 7.67 17.07 6.26
C TYR A 60 7.71 17.15 4.73
N LEU A 61 6.78 16.49 4.07
CA LEU A 61 6.64 16.41 2.62
C LEU A 61 5.25 16.90 2.25
N THR A 62 5.16 17.77 1.26
CA THR A 62 3.91 18.07 0.57
C THR A 62 4.00 17.62 -0.88
N ARG A 63 2.89 17.17 -1.45
CA ARG A 63 2.83 16.64 -2.81
C ARG A 63 1.56 17.13 -3.50
N ALA A 64 1.70 17.58 -4.75
CA ALA A 64 0.53 17.86 -5.59
C ALA A 64 -0.30 16.58 -5.82
N PRO A 65 -1.64 16.67 -5.91
CA PRO A 65 -2.49 15.55 -6.30
C PRO A 65 -2.00 14.90 -7.59
N PHE A 66 -2.07 13.58 -7.66
CA PHE A 66 -1.85 12.91 -8.94
C PHE A 66 -2.95 13.32 -9.91
N SER A 67 -2.57 13.70 -11.13
CA SER A 67 -3.53 14.12 -12.16
C SER A 67 -4.63 13.08 -12.39
N ARG A 68 -4.31 11.78 -12.33
CA ARG A 68 -5.31 10.70 -12.45
C ARG A 68 -6.42 10.73 -11.39
N PHE A 69 -6.18 11.31 -10.22
CA PHE A 69 -7.15 11.43 -9.13
C PHE A 69 -7.82 12.81 -9.08
N ALA A 70 -7.23 13.80 -9.77
CA ALA A 70 -7.70 15.17 -9.78
C ALA A 70 -8.88 15.42 -10.73
N PHE A 71 -9.16 14.51 -11.67
CA PHE A 71 -10.29 14.60 -12.59
C PHE A 71 -11.43 13.68 -12.15
N LEU A 72 -12.66 14.20 -12.15
CA LEU A 72 -13.89 13.45 -11.84
C LEU A 72 -14.11 12.32 -12.84
N SER A 73 -13.87 12.59 -14.12
CA SER A 73 -13.91 11.56 -15.16
C SER A 73 -12.91 11.86 -16.28
N PRO A 74 -11.65 11.39 -16.12
CA PRO A 74 -10.59 11.63 -17.09
C PRO A 74 -10.83 10.89 -18.42
N ARG A 75 -11.89 10.11 -18.59
CA ARG A 75 -12.14 9.39 -19.85
C ARG A 75 -12.93 10.22 -20.85
N ILE A 76 -13.82 11.07 -20.37
CA ILE A 76 -14.92 11.60 -21.21
C ILE A 76 -15.09 13.13 -21.12
N ARG A 77 -14.59 13.80 -20.07
CA ARG A 77 -14.76 15.25 -19.89
C ARG A 77 -13.61 15.90 -19.11
N ASN A 78 -13.50 17.22 -19.23
CA ASN A 78 -12.47 18.02 -18.57
C ASN A 78 -12.94 18.56 -17.20
N ALA A 79 -13.51 17.69 -16.35
CA ALA A 79 -14.03 18.08 -15.05
C ALA A 79 -13.06 17.70 -13.92
N LEU A 80 -12.63 18.69 -13.13
CA LEU A 80 -11.78 18.50 -11.96
C LEU A 80 -12.62 18.20 -10.71
N VAL A 81 -12.00 17.51 -9.75
CA VAL A 81 -12.52 17.41 -8.39
C VAL A 81 -12.41 18.80 -7.76
N GLU A 82 -13.46 19.25 -7.08
CA GLU A 82 -13.45 20.55 -6.39
C GLU A 82 -12.52 20.51 -5.16
N GLY A 83 -11.93 21.65 -4.83
CA GLY A 83 -11.16 21.80 -3.59
C GLY A 83 -9.84 21.01 -3.53
N LEU A 84 -9.19 20.75 -4.67
CA LEU A 84 -7.89 20.08 -4.69
C LEU A 84 -6.84 20.84 -3.85
N THR A 85 -6.25 20.13 -2.89
CA THR A 85 -5.17 20.62 -2.04
C THR A 85 -3.92 19.76 -2.20
N THR A 86 -2.80 20.17 -1.60
CA THR A 86 -1.60 19.32 -1.54
C THR A 86 -1.73 18.30 -0.42
N GLU A 87 -1.40 17.05 -0.74
CA GLU A 87 -1.24 15.99 0.27
C GLU A 87 -0.04 16.33 1.15
N LYS A 88 -0.16 16.14 2.46
CA LYS A 88 0.88 16.44 3.44
C LYS A 88 1.27 15.15 4.15
N THR A 89 2.56 14.86 4.25
CA THR A 89 3.09 13.76 5.04
C THR A 89 4.08 14.30 6.05
N ILE A 90 3.83 14.06 7.33
CA ILE A 90 4.74 14.40 8.43
C ILE A 90 5.10 13.15 9.21
N GLY A 91 6.35 13.05 9.65
CA GLY A 91 6.72 11.97 10.55
C GLY A 91 8.21 11.87 10.79
N GLY A 92 8.61 10.75 11.36
CA GLY A 92 9.99 10.49 11.70
C GLY A 92 10.22 9.06 12.14
N GLU A 93 11.49 8.76 12.34
CA GLU A 93 11.97 7.48 12.82
C GLU A 93 13.10 7.69 13.83
N LEU A 94 13.16 6.81 14.81
CA LEU A 94 14.25 6.68 15.77
C LEU A 94 14.77 5.25 15.66
N GLY A 95 16.08 5.09 15.53
CA GLY A 95 16.67 3.77 15.41
C GLY A 95 18.01 3.62 16.08
N TYR A 96 18.35 2.36 16.33
CA TYR A 96 19.62 1.93 16.85
C TYR A 96 20.26 0.93 15.88
N VAL A 97 21.55 1.11 15.61
CA VAL A 97 22.33 0.28 14.70
C VAL A 97 23.53 -0.28 15.46
N LEU A 98 23.60 -1.61 15.48
CA LEU A 98 24.74 -2.39 15.96
C LEU A 98 25.55 -2.89 14.77
N ARG A 99 26.84 -2.55 14.75
CA ARG A 99 27.83 -3.06 13.79
C ARG A 99 28.90 -3.86 14.51
N HIS A 100 28.76 -5.17 14.56
CA HIS A 100 29.72 -6.08 15.15
C HIS A 100 30.19 -7.12 14.11
N PRO A 101 31.45 -7.60 14.16
CA PRO A 101 31.96 -8.57 13.19
C PRO A 101 31.11 -9.84 13.04
N ARG A 102 30.44 -10.26 14.13
CA ARG A 102 29.53 -11.41 14.17
C ARG A 102 28.04 -11.06 14.05
N ILE A 103 27.63 -9.84 14.39
CA ILE A 103 26.22 -9.45 14.46
C ILE A 103 26.07 -8.05 13.89
N ASN A 104 25.26 -7.89 12.86
CA ASN A 104 24.84 -6.58 12.38
C ASN A 104 23.33 -6.50 12.57
N ALA A 105 22.87 -5.53 13.35
CA ALA A 105 21.46 -5.40 13.67
C ALA A 105 21.01 -3.95 13.56
N ARG A 106 19.74 -3.76 13.22
CA ARG A 106 19.04 -2.47 13.22
C ARG A 106 17.68 -2.66 13.87
N LEU A 107 17.36 -1.78 14.80
CA LEU A 107 16.03 -1.59 15.35
C LEU A 107 15.57 -0.19 14.96
N THR A 108 14.34 -0.04 14.51
CA THR A 108 13.78 1.22 14.04
C THR A 108 12.33 1.32 14.49
N GLY A 109 11.98 2.38 15.20
CA GLY A 109 10.60 2.77 15.43
C GLY A 109 10.26 3.95 14.56
N PHE A 110 9.09 3.94 13.94
CA PHE A 110 8.66 5.00 13.04
C PHE A 110 7.21 5.42 13.27
N TYR A 111 6.91 6.65 12.87
CA TYR A 111 5.57 7.20 12.84
C TYR A 111 5.47 8.19 11.68
N TYR A 112 4.44 8.03 10.85
CA TYR A 112 4.10 8.96 9.77
C TYR A 112 2.59 9.16 9.70
N ARG A 113 2.17 10.40 9.50
CA ARG A 113 0.79 10.78 9.18
C ARG A 113 0.76 11.40 7.81
N THR A 114 -0.09 10.88 6.94
CA THR A 114 -0.45 11.51 5.67
C THR A 114 -1.84 12.11 5.81
N SER A 115 -2.02 13.36 5.39
CA SER A 115 -3.30 14.08 5.45
C SER A 115 -3.61 14.73 4.12
N ASP A 116 -4.90 14.98 3.89
CA ASP A 116 -5.44 15.61 2.68
C ASP A 116 -5.13 14.80 1.38
N ALA A 117 -5.02 13.47 1.49
CA ALA A 117 -4.87 12.63 0.31
C ALA A 117 -6.20 12.52 -0.46
N ILE A 118 -6.09 12.24 -1.76
CA ILE A 118 -7.22 12.04 -2.67
C ILE A 118 -7.04 10.72 -3.43
N ASN A 119 -8.16 10.05 -3.65
CA ASN A 119 -8.25 8.87 -4.51
C ASN A 119 -9.42 9.01 -5.48
N SER A 120 -9.34 8.36 -6.63
CA SER A 120 -10.45 8.27 -7.57
C SER A 120 -10.58 6.85 -8.10
N VAL A 121 -11.78 6.30 -8.02
CA VAL A 121 -12.07 4.93 -8.48
C VAL A 121 -13.31 4.94 -9.37
N SER A 122 -13.21 4.26 -10.51
CA SER A 122 -14.31 4.15 -11.48
C SER A 122 -14.76 2.69 -11.59
N PHE A 123 -16.06 2.45 -11.59
CA PHE A 123 -16.64 1.12 -11.80
C PHE A 123 -17.95 1.19 -12.56
N PHE A 124 -18.39 0.06 -13.11
CA PHE A 124 -19.68 -0.05 -13.78
C PHE A 124 -20.78 -0.29 -12.74
N HIS A 125 -21.77 0.61 -12.71
CA HIS A 125 -22.92 0.52 -11.82
C HIS A 125 -24.08 -0.16 -12.55
N ASP A 126 -24.51 -1.31 -12.04
CA ASP A 126 -25.47 -2.19 -12.74
C ASP A 126 -26.86 -1.55 -12.88
N GLU A 127 -27.35 -0.88 -11.84
CA GLU A 127 -28.67 -0.22 -11.86
C GLU A 127 -28.72 0.99 -12.80
N LEU A 128 -27.70 1.85 -12.73
CA LEU A 128 -27.56 3.02 -13.60
C LEU A 128 -27.08 2.69 -15.01
N ARG A 129 -26.67 1.43 -15.26
CA ARG A 129 -26.11 0.93 -16.52
C ARG A 129 -25.04 1.86 -17.11
N SER A 130 -24.17 2.36 -16.24
CA SER A 130 -23.17 3.37 -16.59
C SER A 130 -21.94 3.25 -15.70
N PHE A 131 -20.82 3.80 -16.15
CA PHE A 131 -19.67 4.01 -15.27
C PHE A 131 -19.97 5.13 -14.28
N VAL A 132 -19.56 4.91 -13.03
CA VAL A 132 -19.64 5.88 -11.95
C VAL A 132 -18.24 6.07 -11.39
N ASN A 133 -17.90 7.31 -11.05
CA ASN A 133 -16.62 7.67 -10.46
C ASN A 133 -16.82 8.14 -9.03
N TYR A 134 -16.04 7.55 -8.13
CA TYR A 134 -15.96 7.90 -6.73
C TYR A 134 -14.68 8.68 -6.53
N SER A 135 -14.79 9.99 -6.38
CA SER A 135 -13.67 10.86 -5.99
C SER A 135 -13.70 11.02 -4.48
N VAL A 136 -12.74 10.41 -3.80
CA VAL A 136 -12.63 10.39 -2.34
C VAL A 136 -11.57 11.40 -1.90
N THR A 137 -11.97 12.41 -1.14
CA THR A 137 -11.12 13.52 -0.67
C THR A 137 -11.01 13.52 0.86
N GLY A 138 -9.99 14.20 1.40
CA GLY A 138 -9.80 14.30 2.85
C GLY A 138 -9.37 12.98 3.49
N ILE A 139 -8.58 12.18 2.77
CA ILE A 139 -8.03 10.92 3.27
C ILE A 139 -6.84 11.23 4.18
N ASP A 140 -6.97 10.86 5.45
CA ASP A 140 -5.89 10.88 6.43
C ASP A 140 -5.55 9.46 6.84
N ASN A 141 -4.26 9.14 6.82
CA ASN A 141 -3.73 7.84 7.22
C ASN A 141 -2.62 8.02 8.25
N VAL A 142 -2.59 7.12 9.23
CA VAL A 142 -1.52 7.02 10.22
C VAL A 142 -0.82 5.68 10.04
N ASN A 143 0.51 5.73 10.05
CA ASN A 143 1.37 4.55 9.93
C ASN A 143 2.44 4.61 11.01
N TYR A 144 2.48 3.62 11.89
CA TYR A 144 3.51 3.54 12.91
C TYR A 144 3.88 2.09 13.18
N GLY A 145 5.09 1.87 13.71
CA GLY A 145 5.53 0.52 13.96
C GLY A 145 6.98 0.41 14.41
N LEU A 146 7.39 -0.84 14.58
CA LEU A 146 8.72 -1.26 14.93
C LEU A 146 9.23 -2.24 13.87
N GLU A 147 10.45 -1.99 13.40
CA GLU A 147 11.18 -2.84 12.48
C GLU A 147 12.50 -3.27 13.11
N ILE A 148 12.78 -4.57 13.04
CA ILE A 148 14.06 -5.15 13.44
C ILE A 148 14.62 -5.97 12.28
N GLY A 149 15.91 -5.85 12.04
CA GLY A 149 16.66 -6.70 11.12
C GLY A 149 18.01 -7.07 11.73
N ALA A 150 18.39 -8.33 11.66
CA ALA A 150 19.69 -8.81 12.13
C ALA A 150 20.31 -9.84 11.19
N ASP A 151 21.60 -9.69 10.91
CA ASP A 151 22.47 -10.67 10.27
C ASP A 151 23.48 -11.18 11.31
N ILE A 152 23.35 -12.46 11.66
CA ILE A 152 24.10 -13.14 12.71
C ILE A 152 24.99 -14.21 12.07
N LYS A 153 26.30 -14.02 12.13
CA LYS A 153 27.30 -15.01 11.70
C LYS A 153 27.53 -16.01 12.83
N ILE A 154 26.96 -17.20 12.68
CA ILE A 154 27.14 -18.32 13.60
C ILE A 154 28.55 -18.91 13.42
N SER A 155 29.01 -19.02 12.16
CA SER A 155 30.38 -19.43 11.81
C SER A 155 30.86 -18.73 10.53
N GLN A 156 32.01 -19.11 10.01
CA GLN A 156 32.49 -18.61 8.71
C GLN A 156 31.61 -19.03 7.52
N VAL A 157 30.83 -20.12 7.70
CA VAL A 157 30.02 -20.72 6.64
C VAL A 157 28.53 -20.69 6.94
N LEU A 158 28.13 -20.43 8.19
CA LEU A 158 26.73 -20.44 8.61
C LEU A 158 26.30 -19.07 9.14
N SER A 159 25.20 -18.55 8.62
CA SER A 159 24.58 -17.31 9.08
C SER A 159 23.08 -17.50 9.28
N LEU A 160 22.55 -16.81 10.29
CA LEU A 160 21.12 -16.62 10.53
C LEU A 160 20.79 -15.16 10.22
N ARG A 161 19.79 -14.93 9.37
CA ARG A 161 19.21 -13.61 9.15
C ARG A 161 17.79 -13.61 9.64
N VAL A 162 17.40 -12.55 10.33
CA VAL A 162 16.03 -12.36 10.78
C VAL A 162 15.61 -10.94 10.45
N ALA A 163 14.35 -10.78 10.05
CA ALA A 163 13.71 -9.48 9.98
C ALA A 163 12.28 -9.59 10.49
N SER A 164 11.81 -8.55 11.14
CA SER A 164 10.45 -8.46 11.66
C SER A 164 9.97 -7.03 11.57
N ALA A 165 8.77 -6.84 11.05
CA ALA A 165 8.03 -5.58 11.04
C ALA A 165 6.69 -5.83 11.76
N ILE A 166 6.40 -4.98 12.74
CA ILE A 166 5.13 -4.99 13.49
C ILE A 166 4.66 -3.55 13.52
N GLY A 167 3.50 -3.26 12.96
CA GLY A 167 2.97 -1.91 12.90
C GLY A 167 1.46 -1.85 12.99
N GLU A 168 0.95 -0.63 12.91
CA GLU A 168 -0.45 -0.37 12.67
C GLU A 168 -0.56 0.77 11.64
N TYR A 169 -1.22 0.45 10.54
CA TYR A 169 -1.43 1.30 9.38
C TYR A 169 -2.94 1.42 9.18
N TYR A 170 -3.50 2.61 9.38
CA TYR A 170 -4.95 2.79 9.37
C TYR A 170 -5.40 4.17 8.88
N TRP A 171 -6.67 4.26 8.52
CA TRP A 171 -7.37 5.50 8.15
C TRP A 171 -7.75 6.29 9.40
N ASP A 172 -7.24 7.51 9.59
CA ASP A 172 -7.54 8.40 10.73
C ASP A 172 -8.66 9.42 10.43
N SER A 173 -9.19 9.46 9.20
CA SER A 173 -10.33 10.31 8.83
C SER A 173 -11.57 9.53 8.42
N ARG A 174 -12.70 10.24 8.43
CA ARG A 174 -13.90 9.88 7.69
C ARG A 174 -13.89 10.72 6.40
N PRO A 175 -13.36 10.20 5.28
CA PRO A 175 -13.21 11.00 4.08
C PRO A 175 -14.56 11.34 3.45
N SER A 176 -14.57 12.31 2.56
CA SER A 176 -15.75 12.69 1.77
C SER A 176 -15.68 12.05 0.39
N VAL A 177 -16.82 11.61 -0.15
CA VAL A 177 -16.91 11.09 -1.51
C VAL A 177 -17.87 11.92 -2.35
N THR A 178 -17.41 12.27 -3.55
CA THR A 178 -18.24 12.83 -4.61
C THR A 178 -18.40 11.78 -5.71
N ILE A 179 -19.66 11.48 -6.02
CA ILE A 179 -20.05 10.41 -6.93
C ILE A 179 -20.59 11.05 -8.21
N THR A 180 -19.98 10.72 -9.35
CA THR A 180 -20.42 11.25 -10.66
C THR A 180 -20.68 10.15 -11.67
N GLN A 181 -21.74 10.31 -12.46
CA GLN A 181 -22.06 9.40 -13.54
C GLN A 181 -21.37 9.82 -14.85
N ASP A 182 -20.73 8.87 -15.54
CA ASP A 182 -20.03 9.18 -16.78
C ASP A 182 -20.98 9.58 -17.92
N ASN A 183 -22.15 8.95 -18.02
CA ASN A 183 -23.00 9.15 -19.20
C ASN A 183 -23.72 10.51 -19.27
N SER A 184 -24.03 11.12 -18.12
CA SER A 184 -24.75 12.39 -18.01
C SER A 184 -23.88 13.49 -17.43
N GLY A 185 -22.86 13.09 -16.65
CA GLY A 185 -22.05 14.01 -15.88
C GLY A 185 -22.70 14.45 -14.57
N GLU A 186 -23.87 13.91 -14.27
CA GLU A 186 -24.64 14.15 -13.07
C GLU A 186 -23.82 13.82 -11.81
N VAL A 187 -23.94 14.69 -10.82
CA VAL A 187 -23.39 14.49 -9.48
C VAL A 187 -24.46 13.79 -8.66
N LEU A 188 -24.30 12.48 -8.48
CA LEU A 188 -25.26 11.62 -7.77
C LEU A 188 -25.19 11.83 -6.26
N ALA A 189 -24.00 12.18 -5.75
CA ALA A 189 -23.77 12.58 -4.37
C ALA A 189 -22.56 13.52 -4.33
N GLN A 190 -22.62 14.52 -3.45
CA GLN A 190 -21.53 15.47 -3.23
C GLN A 190 -21.15 15.46 -1.74
N ASP A 191 -19.85 15.41 -1.47
CA ASP A 191 -19.28 15.48 -0.11
C ASP A 191 -19.89 14.51 0.91
N GLN A 192 -20.30 13.33 0.44
CA GLN A 192 -20.89 12.33 1.31
C GLN A 192 -19.83 11.72 2.23
N THR A 193 -20.08 11.73 3.54
CA THR A 193 -19.14 11.15 4.51
C THR A 193 -19.06 9.63 4.38
N VAL A 194 -17.83 9.12 4.34
CA VAL A 194 -17.51 7.69 4.37
C VAL A 194 -16.92 7.31 5.73
N TYR A 195 -17.45 6.25 6.33
CA TYR A 195 -17.09 5.74 7.64
C TYR A 195 -15.91 4.77 7.57
N LEU A 196 -14.74 5.27 7.18
CA LEU A 196 -13.48 4.49 7.13
C LEU A 196 -12.55 4.72 8.33
N LYS A 197 -12.84 5.67 9.22
CA LYS A 197 -11.96 5.93 10.37
C LYS A 197 -11.78 4.66 11.21
N GLY A 198 -10.53 4.27 11.45
CA GLY A 198 -10.12 3.07 12.19
C GLY A 198 -9.93 1.83 11.32
N PHE A 199 -10.22 1.90 10.01
CA PHE A 199 -9.94 0.80 9.11
C PHE A 199 -8.43 0.63 8.92
N ASN A 200 -7.96 -0.61 8.88
CA ASN A 200 -6.59 -0.90 8.52
C ASN A 200 -6.38 -0.69 7.01
N LEU A 201 -5.19 -0.18 6.64
CA LEU A 201 -4.82 -0.03 5.24
C LEU A 201 -4.72 -1.42 4.59
N PRO A 202 -5.32 -1.60 3.39
CA PRO A 202 -5.32 -2.89 2.72
C PRO A 202 -4.01 -3.16 1.97
N SER A 203 -3.89 -4.37 1.43
CA SER A 203 -2.78 -4.79 0.55
C SER A 203 -1.39 -4.79 1.18
N MET A 204 -1.30 -4.72 2.51
CA MET A 204 -0.08 -4.95 3.27
C MET A 204 -0.39 -5.61 4.62
N PRO A 205 0.41 -6.60 5.06
CA PRO A 205 0.29 -7.12 6.42
C PRO A 205 0.76 -6.08 7.43
N GLN A 206 0.10 -5.99 8.58
CA GLN A 206 0.60 -5.19 9.72
C GLN A 206 1.77 -5.90 10.42
N ILE A 207 1.82 -7.23 10.33
CA ILE A 207 2.84 -8.08 10.93
C ILE A 207 3.53 -8.90 9.83
N ALA A 208 4.85 -8.79 9.72
CA ALA A 208 5.64 -9.61 8.83
C ALA A 208 6.95 -10.05 9.52
N HIS A 209 7.17 -11.36 9.60
CA HIS A 209 8.40 -11.95 10.11
C HIS A 209 9.06 -12.80 9.04
N THR A 210 10.39 -12.78 9.00
CA THR A 210 11.17 -13.67 8.16
C THR A 210 12.44 -14.11 8.88
N ALA A 211 12.80 -15.39 8.73
CA ALA A 211 14.01 -15.97 9.28
C ALA A 211 14.68 -16.84 8.21
N GLU A 212 15.95 -16.58 7.90
CA GLU A 212 16.74 -17.31 6.92
C GLU A 212 17.94 -17.96 7.60
N ILE A 213 18.08 -19.27 7.44
CA ILE A 213 19.33 -19.96 7.71
C ILE A 213 20.06 -20.14 6.38
N ARG A 214 21.31 -19.68 6.32
CA ARG A 214 22.14 -19.71 5.12
C ARG A 214 23.47 -20.40 5.40
N TYR A 215 23.77 -21.41 4.60
CA TYR A 215 25.07 -22.06 4.54
C TYR A 215 25.81 -21.62 3.26
N THR A 216 27.00 -21.04 3.40
CA THR A 216 27.88 -20.63 2.30
C THR A 216 29.19 -21.42 2.38
N SER A 217 29.39 -22.32 1.43
CA SER A 217 30.59 -23.13 1.33
C SER A 217 31.80 -22.33 0.85
N PRO A 218 33.01 -22.60 1.37
CA PRO A 218 34.26 -22.12 0.75
C PRO A 218 34.43 -22.56 -0.71
N LYS A 219 33.70 -23.61 -1.15
CA LYS A 219 33.68 -24.11 -2.53
C LYS A 219 32.67 -23.36 -3.42
N PHE A 220 32.35 -22.11 -3.10
CA PHE A 220 31.54 -21.19 -3.91
C PHE A 220 30.12 -21.68 -4.23
N TRP A 221 29.47 -22.35 -3.28
CA TRP A 221 28.05 -22.65 -3.35
C TRP A 221 27.35 -22.27 -2.05
N THR A 222 26.08 -21.91 -2.15
CA THR A 222 25.27 -21.44 -1.03
C THR A 222 23.91 -22.11 -1.08
N VAL A 223 23.44 -22.59 0.07
CA VAL A 223 22.07 -23.04 0.29
C VAL A 223 21.46 -22.18 1.38
N SER A 224 20.22 -21.74 1.21
CA SER A 224 19.45 -21.10 2.27
C SER A 224 18.02 -21.61 2.31
N VAL A 225 17.46 -21.64 3.51
CA VAL A 225 16.04 -21.87 3.77
C VAL A 225 15.51 -20.67 4.51
N ASN A 226 14.37 -20.17 4.07
CA ASN A 226 13.73 -18.99 4.60
C ASN A 226 12.29 -19.31 5.00
N ALA A 227 11.91 -18.93 6.22
CA ALA A 227 10.54 -19.06 6.73
C ALA A 227 9.94 -17.67 6.86
N ASN A 228 8.73 -17.48 6.33
CA ASN A 228 7.99 -16.22 6.34
C ASN A 228 6.66 -16.41 7.05
N TYR A 229 6.32 -15.47 7.93
CA TYR A 229 5.02 -15.39 8.59
C TYR A 229 4.45 -14.00 8.38
N MET A 230 3.18 -13.92 7.97
CA MET A 230 2.47 -12.67 7.74
C MET A 230 1.11 -12.74 8.41
N ASP A 231 0.69 -11.68 9.08
CA ASP A 231 -0.57 -11.62 9.81
C ASP A 231 -1.12 -10.19 9.77
N ASP A 232 -2.35 -10.03 10.28
CA ASP A 232 -3.07 -8.76 10.28
C ASP A 232 -3.17 -8.18 8.87
N ILE A 233 -3.71 -9.00 7.96
CA ILE A 233 -4.00 -8.60 6.59
C ILE A 233 -5.49 -8.29 6.49
N PHE A 234 -5.81 -7.15 5.91
CA PHE A 234 -7.18 -6.66 5.83
C PHE A 234 -7.61 -6.45 4.38
N ILE A 235 -8.91 -6.66 4.14
CA ILE A 235 -9.51 -6.43 2.83
C ILE A 235 -9.53 -4.94 2.48
N ASP A 236 -9.40 -4.63 1.19
CA ASP A 236 -9.66 -3.28 0.65
C ASP A 236 -11.14 -2.93 0.80
N PRO A 237 -11.48 -1.95 1.66
CA PRO A 237 -12.87 -1.66 2.00
C PRO A 237 -13.60 -0.96 0.85
N ASN A 238 -14.81 -1.41 0.55
CA ASN A 238 -15.73 -0.70 -0.32
C ASN A 238 -16.28 0.58 0.36
N PRO A 239 -15.96 1.80 -0.12
CA PRO A 239 -16.52 3.02 0.44
C PRO A 239 -18.03 3.15 0.23
N SER A 240 -18.61 2.57 -0.83
CA SER A 240 -20.04 2.75 -1.17
C SER A 240 -20.98 2.20 -0.11
N ARG A 241 -20.62 1.07 0.51
CA ARG A 241 -21.39 0.49 1.62
C ARG A 241 -21.12 1.14 2.98
N ARG A 242 -20.19 2.10 3.08
CA ARG A 242 -19.81 2.75 4.35
C ARG A 242 -20.17 4.22 4.37
N THR A 243 -21.31 4.57 3.79
CA THR A 243 -21.80 5.94 3.72
C THR A 243 -23.00 6.16 4.63
N THR A 244 -23.37 7.42 4.87
CA THR A 244 -24.61 7.80 5.55
C THR A 244 -25.84 7.09 4.95
N ASN A 245 -25.94 7.03 3.62
CA ASN A 245 -27.08 6.41 2.92
C ASN A 245 -27.06 4.88 3.04
N ALA A 246 -25.88 4.28 3.18
CA ALA A 246 -25.75 2.83 3.30
C ALA A 246 -26.29 2.30 4.63
N ILE A 247 -26.18 3.07 5.71
CA ILE A 247 -26.67 2.71 7.05
C ILE A 247 -28.03 3.35 7.40
N ASP A 248 -28.61 4.12 6.48
CA ASP A 248 -29.91 4.75 6.71
C ASP A 248 -30.98 3.68 7.02
N GLY A 249 -31.75 3.90 8.08
CA GLY A 249 -32.73 2.93 8.61
C GLY A 249 -32.13 1.72 9.35
N VAL A 250 -30.80 1.62 9.51
CA VAL A 250 -30.14 0.55 10.28
C VAL A 250 -29.68 1.09 11.63
N SER A 251 -30.42 0.74 12.69
CA SER A 251 -30.16 1.23 14.04
C SER A 251 -28.89 0.61 14.64
N PRO A 252 -27.91 1.40 15.12
CA PRO A 252 -26.70 0.86 15.74
C PRO A 252 -26.97 0.13 17.06
N THR A 253 -28.12 0.36 17.70
CA THR A 253 -28.49 -0.25 18.99
C THR A 253 -29.55 -1.33 18.88
N GLU A 254 -30.42 -1.27 17.87
CA GLU A 254 -31.51 -2.25 17.68
C GLU A 254 -31.18 -3.29 16.60
N ASP A 255 -30.36 -2.92 15.60
CA ASP A 255 -29.89 -3.78 14.50
C ASP A 255 -28.35 -3.77 14.43
N THR A 256 -27.72 -3.94 15.60
CA THR A 256 -26.27 -3.83 15.78
C THR A 256 -25.50 -4.83 14.90
N GLU A 257 -26.03 -6.03 14.69
CA GLU A 257 -25.39 -7.05 13.86
C GLU A 257 -25.27 -6.59 12.41
N ARG A 258 -26.36 -6.09 11.82
CA ARG A 258 -26.35 -5.59 10.44
C ARG A 258 -25.55 -4.30 10.33
N TYR A 259 -25.67 -3.40 11.31
CA TYR A 259 -24.86 -2.18 11.37
C TYR A 259 -23.35 -2.52 11.32
N ASN A 260 -22.92 -3.48 12.14
CA ASN A 260 -21.53 -3.94 12.17
C ASN A 260 -21.15 -4.73 10.91
N ALA A 261 -22.07 -5.48 10.29
CA ALA A 261 -21.77 -6.20 9.05
C ALA A 261 -21.54 -5.24 7.87
N ILE A 262 -22.28 -4.12 7.82
CA ILE A 262 -22.12 -3.08 6.79
C ILE A 262 -20.78 -2.35 6.98
N LEU A 263 -20.48 -1.93 8.22
CA LEU A 263 -19.31 -1.13 8.58
C LEU A 263 -18.09 -1.94 8.99
N GLY A 264 -18.16 -3.27 9.04
CA GLY A 264 -17.04 -4.12 9.45
C GLY A 264 -15.98 -4.25 8.35
N GLN A 265 -14.75 -4.53 8.75
CA GLN A 265 -13.65 -4.89 7.84
C GLN A 265 -13.29 -6.35 8.03
N GLU A 266 -13.17 -7.10 6.94
CA GLU A 266 -12.67 -8.48 6.99
C GLU A 266 -11.15 -8.48 7.27
N LYS A 267 -10.75 -9.26 8.26
CA LYS A 267 -9.36 -9.62 8.55
C LYS A 267 -9.14 -11.05 8.08
N PHE A 268 -8.06 -11.29 7.33
CA PHE A 268 -7.70 -12.63 6.87
C PHE A 268 -6.85 -13.37 7.91
N ASP A 269 -6.84 -14.70 7.80
CA ASP A 269 -5.99 -15.55 8.61
C ASP A 269 -4.50 -15.35 8.29
N ALA A 270 -3.65 -15.63 9.28
CA ALA A 270 -2.22 -15.55 9.13
C ALA A 270 -1.68 -16.53 8.07
N GLY A 271 -0.68 -16.08 7.32
CA GLY A 271 0.02 -16.87 6.31
C GLY A 271 1.40 -17.32 6.75
N PHE A 272 1.75 -18.54 6.35
CA PHE A 272 3.10 -19.07 6.48
C PHE A 272 3.59 -19.64 5.15
N THR A 273 4.81 -19.25 4.75
CA THR A 273 5.49 -19.83 3.58
C THR A 273 6.93 -20.17 3.94
N MET A 274 7.50 -21.15 3.22
CA MET A 274 8.90 -21.52 3.35
C MET A 274 9.53 -21.61 1.97
N ASP A 275 10.69 -20.98 1.81
CA ASP A 275 11.42 -20.91 0.54
C ASP A 275 12.81 -21.55 0.70
N MET A 276 13.33 -22.12 -0.39
CA MET A 276 14.68 -22.66 -0.45
C MET A 276 15.39 -22.10 -1.67
N PHE A 277 16.63 -21.69 -1.48
CA PHE A 277 17.49 -21.16 -2.52
C PHE A 277 18.83 -21.87 -2.54
N LEU A 278 19.28 -22.23 -3.74
CA LEU A 278 20.59 -22.80 -4.02
C LEU A 278 21.29 -21.90 -5.04
N SER A 279 22.58 -21.65 -4.83
CA SER A 279 23.41 -21.01 -5.85
C SER A 279 24.81 -21.61 -5.88
N LYS A 280 25.44 -21.56 -7.05
CA LYS A 280 26.83 -21.96 -7.27
C LYS A 280 27.50 -20.98 -8.21
N SER A 281 28.71 -20.58 -7.87
CA SER A 281 29.57 -19.76 -8.72
C SER A 281 30.76 -20.58 -9.19
N LEU A 282 31.07 -20.48 -10.46
CA LEU A 282 32.22 -21.09 -11.12
C LEU A 282 33.07 -19.98 -11.72
N LYS A 283 34.37 -19.99 -11.43
CA LYS A 283 35.35 -19.07 -12.01
C LYS A 283 36.25 -19.83 -12.98
N PHE A 284 36.44 -19.31 -14.18
CA PHE A 284 37.39 -19.81 -15.18
C PHE A 284 38.13 -18.63 -15.84
N GLY A 285 39.40 -18.46 -15.48
CA GLY A 285 40.15 -17.26 -15.85
C GLY A 285 39.53 -15.99 -15.24
N ARG A 286 39.21 -15.02 -16.09
CA ARG A 286 38.50 -13.77 -15.72
C ARG A 286 36.99 -13.92 -15.64
N HIS A 287 36.45 -14.99 -16.21
CA HIS A 287 35.03 -15.21 -16.36
C HIS A 287 34.39 -15.84 -15.13
N TYR A 288 33.15 -15.46 -14.87
CA TYR A 288 32.31 -16.04 -13.82
C TYR A 288 30.98 -16.53 -14.41
N ILE A 289 30.60 -17.76 -14.05
CA ILE A 289 29.24 -18.27 -14.23
C ILE A 289 28.63 -18.42 -12.85
N ARG A 290 27.51 -17.76 -12.60
CA ARG A 290 26.68 -17.97 -11.41
C ARG A 290 25.39 -18.64 -11.84
N MET A 291 25.10 -19.77 -11.22
CA MET A 291 23.85 -20.49 -11.36
C MET A 291 23.08 -20.35 -10.04
N SER A 292 21.78 -20.16 -10.13
CA SER A 292 20.88 -20.15 -8.99
C SER A 292 19.63 -20.94 -9.31
N ALA A 293 19.09 -21.63 -8.32
CA ALA A 293 17.80 -22.26 -8.37
C ALA A 293 17.06 -21.97 -7.07
N GLY A 294 15.74 -21.86 -7.13
CA GLY A 294 14.94 -21.67 -5.94
C GLY A 294 13.58 -22.33 -6.06
N ILE A 295 13.03 -22.66 -4.90
CA ILE A 295 11.68 -23.16 -4.70
C ILE A 295 11.02 -22.18 -3.74
N ASN A 296 9.99 -21.47 -4.20
CA ASN A 296 9.17 -20.65 -3.32
C ASN A 296 7.96 -21.45 -2.87
N ASN A 297 7.50 -21.21 -1.65
CA ASN A 297 6.38 -21.90 -1.03
C ASN A 297 6.51 -23.44 -1.11
N ILE A 298 7.60 -23.98 -0.54
CA ILE A 298 7.88 -25.42 -0.47
C ILE A 298 6.71 -26.18 0.14
N LEU A 299 5.99 -25.59 1.08
CA LEU A 299 4.84 -26.22 1.73
C LEU A 299 3.58 -26.23 0.86
N ASP A 300 3.61 -25.57 -0.31
CA ASP A 300 2.49 -25.47 -1.24
C ASP A 300 1.22 -24.91 -0.58
N ASN A 301 1.38 -23.91 0.29
CA ASN A 301 0.28 -23.24 0.96
C ASN A 301 -0.45 -22.33 -0.04
N THR A 302 -1.50 -22.84 -0.68
CA THR A 302 -2.35 -22.11 -1.64
C THR A 302 -3.55 -21.43 -0.98
N GLU A 303 -3.82 -21.73 0.29
CA GLU A 303 -4.97 -21.20 1.03
C GLU A 303 -4.67 -19.83 1.65
N PHE A 304 -3.40 -19.43 1.71
CA PHE A 304 -2.99 -18.14 2.23
C PHE A 304 -3.54 -16.98 1.39
N ILE A 305 -4.48 -16.22 1.97
CA ILE A 305 -5.01 -14.99 1.39
C ILE A 305 -4.00 -13.85 1.62
N THR A 306 -3.47 -13.33 0.53
CA THR A 306 -2.47 -12.25 0.51
C THR A 306 -3.09 -10.85 0.45
N GLY A 307 -4.39 -10.78 0.15
CA GLY A 307 -5.12 -9.53 0.00
C GLY A 307 -6.48 -9.77 -0.62
N GLY A 308 -7.21 -8.70 -0.90
CA GLY A 308 -8.50 -8.77 -1.54
C GLY A 308 -9.16 -7.41 -1.58
N PHE A 309 -10.31 -7.34 -2.24
CA PHE A 309 -11.14 -6.14 -2.27
C PHE A 309 -12.61 -6.48 -2.17
N GLU A 310 -13.33 -5.62 -1.48
CA GLU A 310 -14.78 -5.61 -1.54
C GLU A 310 -15.23 -4.95 -2.84
N GLN A 311 -16.21 -5.57 -3.50
CA GLN A 311 -16.72 -5.01 -4.74
C GLN A 311 -17.39 -3.67 -4.45
N LEU A 312 -17.22 -2.69 -5.33
CA LEU A 312 -17.80 -1.34 -5.22
C LEU A 312 -19.32 -1.29 -5.45
N ARG A 313 -20.02 -2.36 -5.07
CA ARG A 313 -21.45 -2.57 -5.18
C ARG A 313 -22.04 -2.83 -3.81
N TYR A 314 -23.24 -2.34 -3.57
CA TYR A 314 -23.93 -2.51 -2.30
C TYR A 314 -25.44 -2.51 -2.53
N ASP A 315 -26.16 -3.32 -1.75
CA ASP A 315 -27.62 -3.36 -1.76
C ASP A 315 -28.18 -2.22 -0.89
N PHE A 316 -28.49 -1.07 -1.50
CA PHE A 316 -29.01 0.07 -0.73
C PHE A 316 -30.47 -0.11 -0.28
N GLU A 317 -31.22 -1.04 -0.89
CA GLU A 317 -32.62 -1.33 -0.54
C GLU A 317 -32.67 -2.44 0.52
N GLY A 318 -32.06 -3.59 0.21
CA GLY A 318 -32.01 -4.75 1.08
C GLY A 318 -30.96 -4.68 2.19
N LYS A 319 -30.10 -3.65 2.21
CA LYS A 319 -28.98 -3.43 3.16
C LYS A 319 -28.23 -4.71 3.53
N ASP A 320 -27.98 -5.55 2.53
CA ASP A 320 -27.29 -6.82 2.66
C ASP A 320 -25.84 -6.67 2.17
N PRO A 321 -24.84 -6.67 3.07
CA PRO A 321 -23.44 -6.59 2.68
C PRO A 321 -22.92 -7.85 1.96
N GLN A 322 -23.64 -8.98 2.01
CA GLN A 322 -23.22 -10.25 1.41
C GLN A 322 -23.70 -10.44 -0.04
N ARG A 323 -24.67 -9.65 -0.50
CA ARG A 323 -25.17 -9.71 -1.89
C ARG A 323 -24.06 -9.64 -2.93
N PHE A 324 -23.01 -8.86 -2.65
CA PHE A 324 -21.81 -8.77 -3.48
C PHE A 324 -20.59 -9.22 -2.68
N THR A 325 -20.32 -10.53 -2.73
CA THR A 325 -19.23 -11.13 -1.96
C THR A 325 -17.86 -10.52 -2.31
N PRO A 326 -16.97 -10.36 -1.32
CA PRO A 326 -15.56 -10.04 -1.53
C PRO A 326 -14.83 -10.85 -2.61
N ARG A 327 -13.73 -10.31 -3.13
CA ARG A 327 -12.78 -11.01 -3.98
C ARG A 327 -11.43 -11.09 -3.29
N HIS A 328 -10.93 -12.31 -3.10
CA HIS A 328 -9.67 -12.59 -2.42
C HIS A 328 -8.55 -12.93 -3.41
N PHE A 329 -7.33 -12.57 -3.04
CA PHE A 329 -6.09 -12.90 -3.75
C PHE A 329 -5.33 -13.94 -2.93
N TYR A 330 -5.00 -15.06 -3.56
CA TYR A 330 -4.29 -16.15 -2.91
C TYR A 330 -2.81 -16.13 -3.28
N ALA A 331 -1.97 -16.54 -2.34
CA ALA A 331 -0.58 -16.81 -2.61
C ALA A 331 -0.46 -17.84 -3.74
N PHE A 332 0.55 -17.67 -4.60
CA PHE A 332 0.91 -18.75 -5.51
C PHE A 332 1.30 -19.98 -4.69
N GLY A 333 0.93 -21.17 -5.20
CA GLY A 333 1.45 -22.43 -4.70
C GLY A 333 2.95 -22.54 -4.95
N ARG A 334 3.47 -23.76 -4.92
CA ARG A 334 4.90 -24.01 -5.11
C ARG A 334 5.36 -23.55 -6.49
N THR A 335 6.30 -22.61 -6.51
CA THR A 335 6.91 -22.10 -7.75
C THR A 335 8.41 -22.38 -7.77
N TYR A 336 8.98 -22.48 -8.96
CA TYR A 336 10.38 -22.80 -9.18
C TYR A 336 11.01 -21.75 -10.09
N PHE A 337 12.28 -21.46 -9.87
CA PHE A 337 13.06 -20.67 -10.82
C PHE A 337 14.48 -21.19 -10.95
N ILE A 338 15.06 -20.97 -12.12
CA ILE A 338 16.47 -21.19 -12.40
C ILE A 338 17.01 -19.92 -13.06
N GLY A 339 18.17 -19.46 -12.62
CA GLY A 339 18.86 -18.30 -13.16
C GLY A 339 20.32 -18.64 -13.47
N ILE A 340 20.80 -18.15 -14.60
CA ILE A 340 22.21 -18.23 -14.99
C ILE A 340 22.66 -16.83 -15.36
N SER A 341 23.75 -16.37 -14.74
CA SER A 341 24.40 -15.12 -15.12
C SER A 341 25.86 -15.37 -15.46
N TYR A 342 26.30 -14.74 -16.55
CA TYR A 342 27.68 -14.75 -16.99
C TYR A 342 28.28 -13.34 -16.83
N SER A 343 29.51 -13.25 -16.30
CA SER A 343 30.25 -12.00 -16.15
C SER A 343 31.67 -12.15 -16.68
N LEU A 344 32.15 -11.13 -17.38
CA LEU A 344 33.45 -11.10 -18.08
C LEU A 344 34.63 -10.75 -17.18
#